data_AF-A0A1G0B1G7-F1
#
_entry.id   AF-A0A1G0B1G7-F1
#
_cell.length_a   1.000
_cell.length_b   1.000
_cell.length_c   1.000
_cell.angle_alpha   90.00
_cell.angle_beta   90.00
_cell.angle_gamma   90.00
#
_symmetry.space_group_name_H-M   'P 1'
#
loop_
_entity.id
_entity.type
_entity.pdbx_description
1 polymer ?
#
loop_
_entity_poly.entity_id
_entity_poly.type
_entity_poly.pdbx_seq_one_letter_code
_entity_poly.pdbx_strand_id
1 'polypeptide(L)' 'MTSTRRKTIATILIALVSVLLFFTFLYVIAINEKNIPIYSPLIFAILPAMAINSIWYSKPRKRDI' A
#
# COMPACT_ATOMS: atom_id res chain seq x y z
N MET A 1 23.06 -4.90 2.41
CA MET A 1 22.13 -3.82 2.83
C MET A 1 21.66 -4.10 4.25
N THR A 2 21.68 -3.11 5.15
CA THR A 2 21.08 -3.25 6.49
C THR A 2 19.58 -3.56 6.36
N SER A 3 19.06 -4.43 7.24
CA SER A 3 17.63 -4.83 7.23
C SER A 3 16.70 -3.61 7.19
N THR A 4 17.04 -2.55 7.92
CA THR A 4 16.31 -1.28 7.96
C THR A 4 16.25 -0.58 6.60
N ARG A 5 17.38 -0.49 5.85
CA ARG A 5 17.41 0.20 4.55
C ARG A 5 16.51 -0.48 3.52
N ARG A 6 16.45 -1.82 3.54
CA ARG A 6 15.55 -2.60 2.66
C ARG A 6 14.08 -2.37 3.02
N LYS A 7 13.74 -2.32 4.31
CA LYS A 7 12.38 -2.00 4.79
C LYS A 7 11.95 -0.58 4.40
N THR A 8 12.85 0.40 4.52
CA THR A 8 12.59 1.78 4.10
C THR A 8 12.32 1.87 2.61
N ILE A 9 13.15 1.25 1.76
CA ILE A 9 12.94 1.25 0.30
C ILE A 9 11.59 0.60 -0.04
N ALA A 10 11.27 -0.55 0.56
CA ALA A 10 10.00 -1.22 0.34
C ALA A 10 8.80 -0.35 0.75
N THR A 11 8.90 0.37 1.86
CA THR A 11 7.87 1.30 2.34
C THR A 11 7.64 2.44 1.34
N ILE A 12 8.72 3.06 0.85
CA ILE A 12 8.65 4.12 -0.15
C ILE A 12 7.98 3.60 -1.42
N LEU A 13 8.37 2.40 -1.88
CA LEU A 13 7.85 1.81 -3.11
C LEU A 13 6.36 1.50 -3.01
N ILE A 14 5.90 0.97 -1.87
CA ILE A 14 4.47 0.75 -1.59
C ILE A 14 3.69 2.06 -1.59
N ALA A 15 4.21 3.10 -0.94
CA ALA A 15 3.57 4.41 -0.93
C ALA A 15 3.44 4.97 -2.35
N LEU A 16 4.51 4.89 -3.14
CA LEU A 16 4.56 5.39 -4.51
C LEU A 16 3.55 4.65 -5.42
N VAL A 17 3.53 3.33 -5.37
CA VAL A 17 2.57 2.50 -6.13
C VAL A 17 1.13 2.78 -5.71
N SER A 18 0.88 2.97 -4.41
CA SER A 18 -0.47 3.22 -3.91
C SER A 18 -1.01 4.57 -4.34
N VAL A 19 -0.17 5.61 -4.34
CA VAL A 19 -0.52 6.93 -4.89
C VAL A 19 -0.84 6.81 -6.38
N LEU A 20 -0.01 6.11 -7.13
CA LEU A 20 -0.21 5.90 -8.58
C LEU A 20 -1.55 5.20 -8.86
N LEU A 21 -1.83 4.09 -8.16
CA LEU A 21 -3.09 3.36 -8.31
C LEU A 21 -4.32 4.20 -7.93
N PHE A 22 -4.22 5.02 -6.89
CA PHE A 22 -5.31 5.90 -6.48
C PHE A 22 -5.64 6.92 -7.57
N PHE A 23 -4.63 7.58 -8.15
CA PHE A 23 -4.86 8.52 -9.26
C PHE A 23 -5.37 7.82 -10.52
N THR A 24 -4.84 6.65 -10.87
CA THR A 24 -5.36 5.85 -12.00
C THR A 24 -6.82 5.48 -11.78
N PHE A 25 -7.19 5.08 -10.57
CA PHE A 25 -8.58 4.77 -10.22
C PHE A 25 -9.50 5.99 -10.39
N LEU A 26 -9.11 7.15 -9.86
CA LEU A 26 -9.88 8.39 -10.04
C LEU A 26 -10.02 8.76 -11.51
N TYR A 27 -8.95 8.63 -12.30
CA TYR A 27 -8.95 8.94 -13.73
C TYR A 27 -9.92 8.03 -14.51
N VAL A 28 -9.88 6.72 -14.24
CA VAL A 28 -10.79 5.75 -14.87
C VAL A 28 -12.24 6.01 -14.49
N ILE A 29 -12.51 6.38 -13.23
CA ILE A 29 -13.87 6.73 -12.80
C ILE A 29 -14.36 8.01 -13.48
N ALA A 30 -13.50 9.03 -13.57
CA ALA A 30 -13.85 10.29 -14.23
C ALA A 30 -14.21 10.08 -15.71
N ILE A 31 -13.50 9.21 -16.42
CA ILE A 31 -13.83 8.85 -17.82
C ILE A 31 -15.16 8.11 -17.93
N ASN A 32 -15.47 7.25 -16.97
CA ASN A 32 -16.67 6.41 -17.03
C ASN A 32 -17.93 7.08 -16.46
N GLU A 33 -17.86 8.36 -16.05
CA GLU A 33 -18.94 9.11 -15.39
C GLU A 33 -19.57 8.36 -14.21
N LYS A 34 -18.81 7.47 -13.56
CA LYS A 34 -19.30 6.70 -12.43
C LYS A 34 -19.13 7.50 -11.15
N ASN A 35 -20.06 7.33 -10.21
CA ASN A 35 -19.87 7.85 -8.87
C ASN A 35 -18.71 7.11 -8.18
N ILE A 36 -17.80 7.85 -7.57
CA ILE A 36 -16.73 7.27 -6.75
C ILE A 36 -17.38 6.66 -5.49
N PRO A 37 -17.24 5.35 -5.24
CA PRO A 37 -17.76 4.77 -4.02
C PRO A 37 -17.08 5.39 -2.80
N ILE A 38 -17.86 5.80 -1.80
CA ILE A 38 -17.38 6.48 -0.57
C ILE A 38 -16.30 5.67 0.18
N TYR A 39 -16.33 4.34 0.08
CA TYR A 39 -15.36 3.46 0.72
C TYR A 39 -14.03 3.34 -0.04
N SER A 40 -13.93 3.80 -1.29
CA SER A 40 -12.73 3.62 -2.11
C SER A 40 -11.48 4.29 -1.53
N PRO A 41 -11.52 5.57 -1.09
CA PRO A 41 -10.37 6.22 -0.44
C PRO A 41 -9.93 5.48 0.83
N LEU A 42 -10.89 4.89 1.55
CA LEU A 42 -10.65 4.10 2.76
C LEU A 42 -9.84 2.83 2.46
N ILE A 43 -10.19 2.11 1.38
CA ILE A 43 -9.45 0.93 0.92
C ILE A 43 -8.03 1.32 0.51
N PHE A 44 -7.89 2.41 -0.25
CA PHE A 44 -6.59 2.92 -0.70
C PHE A 44 -5.70 3.43 0.43
N ALA A 45 -6.25 3.76 1.59
CA ALA A 45 -5.48 4.08 2.79
C ALA A 45 -5.10 2.84 3.61
N ILE A 46 -6.04 1.91 3.80
CA ILE A 46 -5.86 0.72 4.66
C ILE A 46 -4.84 -0.25 4.06
N LEU A 47 -4.95 -0.56 2.76
CA LEU A 47 -4.09 -1.57 2.12
C LEU A 47 -2.58 -1.24 2.20
N PRO A 48 -2.12 -0.04 1.81
CA PRO A 48 -0.71 0.32 1.99
C PRO A 48 -0.30 0.36 3.46
N ALA A 49 -1.17 0.85 4.35
CA ALA A 49 -0.86 0.87 5.78
C ALA A 49 -0.63 -0.54 6.34
N MET A 50 -1.48 -1.51 5.97
CA MET A 50 -1.31 -2.92 6.34
C MET A 50 -0.03 -3.52 5.74
N ALA A 51 0.26 -3.24 4.47
CA ALA A 51 1.46 -3.72 3.80
C ALA A 51 2.74 -3.19 4.49
N ILE A 52 2.78 -1.89 4.79
CA ILE A 52 3.89 -1.27 5.53
C ILE A 52 3.99 -1.88 6.93
N ASN A 53 2.89 -2.01 7.65
CA ASN A 53 2.87 -2.63 8.97
C ASN A 53 3.47 -4.04 8.94
N SER A 54 3.12 -4.84 7.94
CA SER A 54 3.67 -6.19 7.77
C SER A 54 5.18 -6.19 7.50
N ILE A 55 5.75 -5.16 6.90
CA ILE A 55 7.21 -5.05 6.66
C ILE A 55 7.95 -4.71 7.96
N TRP A 56 7.38 -3.79 8.75
CA TRP A 56 8.04 -3.32 9.97
C TRP A 56 7.88 -4.28 11.14
N TYR A 57 6.69 -4.89 11.28
CA TYR A 57 6.29 -5.71 12.42
C TYR A 57 6.09 -7.19 12.09
N SER A 58 6.53 -7.67 10.92
CA SER A 58 6.63 -9.12 10.71
C SER A 58 7.59 -9.69 11.76
N LYS A 59 7.02 -10.31 12.81
CA LYS A 59 7.77 -11.16 13.72
C LYS A 59 8.56 -12.12 12.85
N PRO A 60 9.88 -12.30 13.07
CA PRO A 60 10.58 -13.40 12.44
C PRO A 60 9.77 -14.64 12.81
N ARG A 61 9.17 -15.29 11.80
CA ARG A 61 8.58 -16.61 11.98
C ARG A 61 9.71 -17.43 12.56
N LYS A 62 9.67 -17.71 13.86
CA LYS A 62 10.55 -18.72 14.44
C LYS A 62 10.31 -19.93 13.54
N ARG A 63 11.34 -20.32 12.78
CA ARG A 63 11.41 -21.70 12.30
C ARG A 63 11.54 -22.48 13.59
N ASP A 64 10.41 -22.86 14.16
CA ASP A 64 10.38 -23.93 15.13
C ASP A 64 10.77 -25.17 14.32
N ILE A 65 12.07 -25.47 14.44
CA ILE A 65 12.79 -26.74 14.32
C ILE A 65 12.26 -27.70 13.25
#